data_AF-D5B9G3-F1
#
_entry.id   AF-D5B9G3-F1
#
_cell.length_a   1.000
_cell.length_b   1.000
_cell.length_c   1.000
_cell.angle_alpha   90.00
_cell.angle_beta   90.00
_cell.angle_gamma   90.00
#
_symmetry.space_group_name_H-M   'P 1'
#
loop_
_entity.id
_entity.type
_entity.pdbx_description
1 polymer ?
#
loop_
_entity_poly.entity_id
_entity_poly.type
_entity_poly.pdbx_seq_one_letter_code
_entity_poly.pdbx_strand_id
1 'polypeptide(L)' 'MSPGPFQTKILDSAVPTEEAKDYVASATALKRVGNPDEIAKAVLFLASDEASFITGTELLVDGGYTTFARK' A
#
# COMPACT_ATOMS: atom_id res chain seq x y z
N MET A 1 -4.54 -6.51 -7.58
CA MET A 1 -4.45 -5.54 -6.47
C MET A 1 -2.99 -5.44 -6.06
N SER A 2 -2.45 -4.22 -6.03
CA SER A 2 -1.02 -3.95 -5.86
C SER A 2 -0.83 -3.08 -4.63
N PRO A 3 -0.49 -3.67 -3.47
CA PRO A 3 -0.17 -2.93 -2.27
C PRO A 3 1.22 -2.28 -2.37
N GLY A 4 1.36 -1.10 -1.79
CA GLY A 4 2.65 -0.47 -1.51
C GLY A 4 3.28 -0.95 -0.20
N PRO A 5 4.10 -0.11 0.46
CA PRO A 5 4.68 -0.48 1.75
C PRO A 5 3.62 -0.38 2.87
N PHE A 6 3.34 -1.51 3.52
CA PHE A 6 2.45 -1.62 4.69
C PHE A 6 3.19 -2.18 5.90
N GLN A 7 2.81 -1.72 7.08
CA GLN A 7 3.37 -2.17 8.36
C GLN A 7 3.01 -3.64 8.62
N THR A 8 3.89 -4.54 8.16
CA THR A 8 3.74 -5.99 8.27
C THR A 8 5.06 -6.60 8.73
N LYS A 9 5.01 -7.82 9.27
CA LYS A 9 6.23 -8.54 9.68
C LYS A 9 7.25 -8.70 8.55
N ILE A 10 6.77 -8.80 7.30
CA ILE A 10 7.62 -8.87 6.11
C ILE A 10 8.38 -7.56 5.92
N LEU A 11 7.69 -6.42 6.02
CA LEU A 11 8.34 -5.11 5.94
C LEU A 11 9.34 -4.92 7.07
N ASP A 12 8.98 -5.25 8.31
CA ASP A 12 9.87 -5.12 9.47
C ASP A 12 11.14 -5.98 9.32
N SER A 13 11.02 -7.16 8.68
CA SER A 13 12.17 -8.03 8.42
C SER A 13 13.05 -7.53 7.27
N ALA A 14 12.44 -6.95 6.23
CA ALA A 14 13.16 -6.43 5.06
C ALA A 14 13.77 -5.03 5.29
N VAL A 15 13.18 -4.25 6.20
CA VAL A 15 13.52 -2.86 6.50
C VAL A 15 13.61 -2.70 8.04
N PRO A 16 14.68 -3.24 8.66
CA PRO A 16 14.71 -3.44 10.12
C PRO A 16 15.01 -2.17 10.93
N THR A 17 15.56 -1.13 10.30
CA THR A 17 15.94 0.12 10.96
C THR A 17 14.88 1.20 10.74
N GLU A 18 14.63 2.03 11.75
CA GLU A 18 13.69 3.15 11.64
C GLU A 18 14.08 4.15 10.53
N GLU A 19 15.37 4.43 10.35
CA GLU A 19 15.87 5.31 9.27
C GLU A 19 15.52 4.76 7.87
N ALA A 20 15.59 3.45 7.69
CA ALA A 20 15.19 2.82 6.43
C ALA A 20 13.66 2.80 6.25
N LYS A 21 12.89 2.68 7.34
CA LYS A 21 11.42 2.82 7.30
C LYS A 21 11.01 4.25 6.93
N ASP A 22 11.70 5.25 7.47
CA ASP A 22 11.50 6.66 7.12
C ASP A 22 11.84 6.91 5.65
N TYR A 23 12.91 6.30 5.14
CA TYR A 23 13.23 6.34 3.72
C TYR A 23 12.12 5.74 2.86
N VAL A 24 11.61 4.55 3.21
CA VAL A 24 10.48 3.91 2.50
C VAL A 24 9.22 4.77 2.57
N ALA A 25 8.89 5.33 3.73
CA ALA A 25 7.78 6.26 3.90
C ALA A 25 7.94 7.50 3.02
N SER A 26 9.15 8.05 2.91
CA SER A 26 9.44 9.24 2.11
C SER A 26 9.18 9.04 0.60
N ALA A 27 9.28 7.79 0.12
CA ALA A 27 9.02 7.43 -1.27
C ALA A 27 7.51 7.35 -1.60
N THR A 28 6.62 7.30 -0.60
CA THR A 28 5.18 7.42 -0.82
C THR A 28 4.76 8.89 -0.91
N ALA A 29 3.70 9.19 -1.66
CA ALA A 29 3.14 10.54 -1.71
C ALA A 29 2.58 10.97 -0.35
N LEU A 30 2.04 10.00 0.41
CA LEU A 30 1.47 10.22 1.74
C LEU A 30 2.51 10.33 2.86
N LYS A 31 3.81 10.15 2.55
CA LYS A 31 4.93 10.27 3.50
C LYS A 31 4.81 9.36 4.72
N ARG A 32 4.21 8.19 4.52
CA ARG A 32 4.02 7.14 5.53
C ARG A 32 3.89 5.78 4.87
N VAL A 33 4.13 4.73 5.67
CA VAL A 33 3.70 3.37 5.35
C VAL A 33 2.20 3.22 5.65
N GLY A 34 1.55 2.32 4.92
CA GLY A 34 0.14 2.01 5.15
C GLY A 34 -0.07 1.17 6.40
N ASN A 35 -1.21 1.36 7.06
CA ASN A 35 -1.70 0.46 8.10
C ASN A 35 -2.38 -0.76 7.44
N PRO A 36 -2.13 -2.01 7.89
CA PRO A 36 -2.82 -3.21 7.39
C PRO A 36 -4.35 -3.10 7.26
N ASP A 37 -5.01 -2.33 8.13
CA ASP A 37 -6.46 -2.13 8.06
C ASP A 37 -6.91 -1.38 6.80
N GLU A 38 -6.04 -0.54 6.22
CA GLU A 38 -6.34 0.20 4.99
C GLU A 38 -6.41 -0.72 3.77
N ILE A 39 -5.46 -1.67 3.66
CA ILE A 39 -5.48 -2.66 2.57
C ILE A 39 -6.61 -3.68 2.78
N ALA A 40 -6.91 -4.05 4.03
CA ALA A 40 -8.04 -4.94 4.34
C ALA A 40 -9.38 -4.36 3.87
N LYS A 41 -9.60 -3.06 4.07
CA LYS A 41 -10.81 -2.37 3.57
C LYS A 41 -10.88 -2.35 2.04
N ALA A 42 -9.76 -2.14 1.36
CA ALA A 42 -9.72 -2.19 -0.11
C ALA A 42 -10.05 -3.59 -0.65
N VAL A 43 -9.53 -4.64 0.00
CA VAL A 43 -9.88 -6.04 -0.32
C VAL A 43 -11.36 -6.29 -0.08
N LEU A 44 -11.90 -5.84 1.06
CA LEU A 44 -13.30 -6.02 1.41
C LEU A 44 -14.22 -5.36 0.39
N PHE A 45 -13.89 -4.14 -0.07
CA PHE A 45 -14.61 -3.47 -1.15
C PHE A 45 -14.59 -4.29 -2.45
N LEU A 46 -13.41 -4.76 -2.89
CA LEU A 46 -13.32 -5.57 -4.11
C LEU A 46 -14.05 -6.92 -4.00
N ALA A 47 -14.23 -7.43 -2.78
CA ALA A 47 -14.97 -8.67 -2.52
C ALA A 47 -16.48 -8.44 -2.30
N SER A 48 -16.95 -7.19 -2.21
CA SER A 48 -18.36 -6.87 -1.95
C SER A 48 -19.15 -6.65 -3.24
N ASP A 49 -20.48 -6.61 -3.12
CA ASP A 49 -21.39 -6.28 -4.22
C ASP A 49 -21.20 -4.84 -4.74
N GLU A 50 -20.55 -3.97 -3.96
CA GLU A 50 -20.23 -2.59 -4.37
C GLU A 50 -19.23 -2.56 -5.53
N ALA A 51 -18.44 -3.63 -5.71
CA ALA A 51 -17.51 -3.80 -6.82
C ALA A 51 -18.08 -4.67 -7.96
N SER A 52 -19.41 -4.88 -8.03
CA SER A 52 -20.07 -5.81 -8.96
C SER A 52 -19.77 -5.64 -10.46
N PHE A 53 -19.28 -4.46 -10.89
CA PHE A 53 -18.88 -4.19 -12.27
C PHE A 53 -17.38 -3.92 -12.44
N ILE A 54 -16.57 -4.21 -11.43
CA ILE A 54 -15.12 -4.04 -11.43
C ILE A 54 -14.47 -5.42 -11.64
N THR A 55 -13.87 -5.63 -12.81
CA THR A 55 -13.14 -6.86 -13.13
C THR A 55 -11.96 -6.57 -14.06
N GLY A 56 -10.94 -7.44 -14.02
CA GLY A 56 -9.76 -7.35 -14.90
C GLY A 56 -8.85 -6.13 -14.67
N THR A 57 -9.06 -5.37 -13.59
CA THR A 57 -8.30 -4.15 -13.29
C THR A 57 -7.34 -4.36 -12.11
N GLU A 58 -6.27 -3.57 -12.11
CA GLU A 58 -5.29 -3.53 -11.04
C GLU A 58 -5.55 -2.32 -10.14
N LEU A 59 -6.01 -2.59 -8.91
CA LEU A 59 -6.18 -1.53 -7.90
C LEU A 59 -4.85 -1.27 -7.19
N LEU A 60 -4.25 -0.09 -7.41
CA LEU A 60 -3.11 0.39 -6.64
C LEU A 60 -3.57 0.89 -5.27
N VAL A 61 -2.99 0.34 -4.21
CA VAL A 61 -3.24 0.75 -2.83
C VAL A 61 -1.89 0.95 -2.16
N ASP A 62 -1.19 2.02 -2.54
CA ASP A 62 0.26 2.13 -2.31
C ASP A 62 0.71 3.50 -1.75
N GLY A 63 -0.24 4.33 -1.31
CA GLY A 63 0.07 5.68 -0.84
C GLY A 63 0.72 6.57 -1.91
N GLY A 64 0.53 6.23 -3.19
CA GLY A 64 1.12 6.93 -4.33
C GLY A 64 2.53 6.47 -4.68
N TYR A 65 3.07 5.42 -4.05
CA TYR A 65 4.44 4.95 -4.27
C TYR A 65 4.79 4.76 -5.75
N THR A 66 3.92 4.10 -6.52
CA THR A 66 4.17 3.77 -7.94
C THR A 66 4.27 5.01 -8.84
N THR A 67 3.54 6.07 -8.52
CA THR A 67 3.39 7.26 -9.39
C THR A 67 4.12 8.49 -8.86
N PHE A 68 4.39 8.55 -7.57
CA PHE A 68 5.08 9.65 -6.90
C PHE A 68 6.60 9.46 -6.89
N ALA A 69 7.10 8.26 -6.60
CA ALA A 69 8.54 7.98 -6.58
C ALA A 69 9.22 8.09 -7.95
N ARG A 70 8.43 8.22 -9.03
CA ARG A 70 8.90 8.39 -10.42
C ARG A 70 9.04 9.86 -10.85
N LYS A 71 8.73 10.82 -9.97
CA LYS A 71 9.01 12.25 -10.17
C LYS A 71 10.25 12.65 -9.39
#